data_AF-A0A4R6ZN97-F1
#
_entry.id   AF-A0A4R6ZN97-F1
#
_cell.length_a   1.000
_cell.length_b   1.000
_cell.length_c   1.000
_cell.angle_alpha   90.00
_cell.angle_beta   90.00
_cell.angle_gamma   90.00
#
_symmetry.space_group_name_H-M   'P 1'
#
loop_
_entity.id
_entity.type
_entity.pdbx_description
1 polymer ?
#
loop_
_entity_poly.entity_id
_entity_poly.type
_entity_poly.pdbx_seq_one_letter_code
_entity_poly.pdbx_strand_id
1 'polypeptide(L)' 'MKAIADKKINWAKVRKRRESLGISQAFISRKLGYKYSSGYSNLEKGMVRLTAEKAAVLAEILRCKQEDFFK' A
#
# COMPACT_ATOMS: atom_id res chain seq x y z
N MET A 1 23.37 2.57 -12.19
CA MET A 1 22.19 2.24 -11.35
C MET A 1 21.00 3.02 -11.89
N LYS A 2 19.96 2.33 -12.38
CA LYS A 2 18.81 2.96 -13.07
C LYS A 2 18.02 3.83 -12.10
N ALA A 3 17.75 5.07 -12.50
CA ALA A 3 16.96 6.05 -11.79
C ALA A 3 15.63 5.44 -11.31
N ILE A 4 15.40 5.44 -10.00
CA ILE A 4 14.07 5.22 -9.44
C ILE A 4 13.32 6.52 -9.73
N ALA A 5 12.77 6.61 -10.94
CA ALA A 5 11.86 7.68 -11.31
C ALA A 5 10.81 7.83 -10.20
N ASP A 6 10.48 9.08 -9.90
CA ASP A 6 9.50 9.56 -8.92
C ASP A 6 8.09 9.05 -9.27
N LYS A 7 7.91 7.74 -9.22
CA LYS A 7 6.68 7.07 -9.62
C LYS A 7 5.71 7.21 -8.47
N LYS A 8 4.70 8.05 -8.68
CA LYS A 8 3.58 8.18 -7.74
C LYS A 8 2.82 6.86 -7.66
N ILE A 9 2.56 6.40 -6.44
CA ILE A 9 1.76 5.20 -6.17
C ILE A 9 0.35 5.40 -6.74
N ASN A 10 -0.14 4.38 -7.44
CA ASN A 10 -1.51 4.31 -7.91
C ASN A 10 -2.41 3.66 -6.85
N TRP A 11 -2.83 4.45 -5.86
CA TRP A 11 -3.68 3.98 -4.77
C TRP A 11 -5.03 3.41 -5.23
N ALA A 12 -5.56 3.85 -6.38
CA ALA A 12 -6.77 3.26 -6.95
C ALA A 12 -6.55 1.80 -7.37
N LYS A 13 -5.38 1.47 -7.93
CA LYS A 13 -4.99 0.10 -8.28
C LYS A 13 -4.78 -0.76 -7.03
N VAL A 14 -4.08 -0.24 -6.03
CA VAL A 14 -3.85 -0.89 -4.74
C VAL A 14 -5.19 -1.21 -4.05
N ARG A 15 -6.10 -0.23 -4.03
CA ARG A 15 -7.44 -0.38 -3.46
C ARG A 15 -8.25 -1.47 -4.16
N LYS A 16 -8.30 -1.47 -5.49
CA LYS A 16 -8.98 -2.52 -6.26
C LYS A 16 -8.42 -3.90 -5.95
N ARG A 17 -7.09 -4.03 -5.85
CA ARG A 17 -6.46 -5.31 -5.47
C ARG A 17 -6.87 -5.74 -4.06
N ARG A 18 -6.80 -4.83 -3.09
CA ARG A 18 -7.24 -5.08 -1.71
C ARG A 18 -8.69 -5.56 -1.65
N GLU A 19 -9.59 -4.87 -2.35
CA GLU A 19 -11.01 -5.21 -2.40
C GLU A 19 -11.26 -6.55 -3.10
N SER A 20 -10.51 -6.87 -4.17
CA SER A 20 -10.60 -8.18 -4.85
C SER A 20 -10.18 -9.35 -3.96
N LEU A 21 -9.38 -9.09 -2.93
CA LEU A 21 -8.96 -10.08 -1.94
C LEU A 21 -9.87 -10.12 -0.70
N GLY A 22 -10.92 -9.29 -0.65
CA GLY A 22 -11.80 -9.18 0.53
C GLY A 22 -11.10 -8.61 1.77
N ILE A 23 -9.98 -7.89 1.60
CA ILE A 23 -9.17 -7.39 2.72
C ILE A 23 -9.67 -6.01 3.17
N SER A 24 -9.92 -5.85 4.47
CA SER A 24 -10.31 -4.56 5.04
C SER A 24 -9.12 -3.64 5.30
N GLN A 25 -9.33 -2.32 5.27
CA GLN A 25 -8.29 -1.34 5.61
C GLN A 25 -7.78 -1.49 7.05
N ALA A 26 -8.65 -1.90 7.98
CA ALA A 26 -8.29 -2.16 9.37
C ALA A 26 -7.35 -3.37 9.51
N PHE A 27 -7.55 -4.42 8.70
CA PHE A 27 -6.65 -5.56 8.65
C PHE A 27 -5.23 -5.14 8.23
N ILE A 28 -5.12 -4.39 7.12
CA ILE A 28 -3.82 -3.91 6.64
C ILE A 28 -3.16 -2.97 7.65
N SER A 29 -3.94 -2.07 8.27
CA SER A 29 -3.41 -1.16 9.29
C SER A 29 -2.73 -1.92 10.44
N ARG A 30 -3.39 -2.97 10.96
CA ARG A 30 -2.83 -3.81 12.01
C ARG A 30 -1.59 -4.56 11.55
N LYS A 31 -1.57 -5.10 10.33
CA LYS A 31 -0.41 -5.81 9.77
C LYS A 31 0.78 -4.90 9.50
N LEU A 32 0.54 -3.62 9.17
CA LEU A 32 1.57 -2.60 9.00
C LEU A 32 2.05 -1.97 10.32
N GLY A 33 1.54 -2.44 11.47
CA GLY A 33 1.93 -1.93 12.78
C GLY A 33 1.31 -0.59 13.17
N TYR A 34 0.24 -0.14 12.48
CA TYR A 34 -0.47 1.07 12.88
C TYR A 34 -1.38 0.82 14.09
N LYS A 35 -1.38 1.76 15.03
CA LYS A 35 -2.27 1.76 16.20
C LYS A 35 -3.76 1.87 15.83
N TYR A 36 -4.06 2.57 14.75
CA TYR A 36 -5.43 2.87 14.31
C TYR A 36 -5.63 2.52 12.82
N SER A 37 -6.87 2.20 12.46
CA SER A 37 -7.29 1.92 11.06
C SER A 37 -7.08 3.09 10.10
N SER A 38 -7.01 4.32 10.63
CA SER A 38 -6.71 5.54 9.89
C SER A 38 -5.31 5.52 9.27
N GLY A 39 -4.37 4.75 9.82
CA GLY A 39 -2.99 4.67 9.32
C GLY A 39 -2.92 4.24 7.86
N TYR A 40 -3.57 3.14 7.50
CA TYR A 40 -3.63 2.69 6.11
C TYR A 40 -4.63 3.51 5.26
N SER A 41 -5.72 4.00 5.85
CA SER A 41 -6.67 4.86 5.12
C SER A 41 -6.00 6.13 4.59
N ASN A 42 -5.09 6.73 5.36
CA ASN A 42 -4.33 7.91 4.97
C ASN A 42 -3.32 7.62 3.85
N LEU A 43 -2.79 6.39 3.80
CA LEU A 43 -1.96 5.93 2.69
C LEU A 43 -2.79 5.87 1.39
N GLU A 44 -3.94 5.18 1.38
CA GLU A 44 -4.80 5.09 0.18
C GLU A 44 -5.32 6.45 -0.32
N LYS A 45 -5.47 7.43 0.58
CA LYS A 45 -5.83 8.82 0.22
C LYS A 45 -4.64 9.64 -0.29
N GLY A 46 -3.43 9.11 -0.21
CA GLY A 46 -2.20 9.82 -0.58
C GLY A 46 -1.80 10.94 0.40
N MET A 47 -2.37 10.96 1.61
CA MET A 47 -2.05 11.97 2.63
C MET A 47 -0.73 11.67 3.35
N VAL A 48 -0.27 10.41 3.30
CA VAL A 48 0.96 9.96 3.93
C VAL A 48 1.81 9.20 2.91
N ARG A 49 3.14 9.36 3.00
CA ARG A 49 4.09 8.63 2.16
C ARG A 49 4.21 7.18 2.61
N LEU A 50 4.18 6.24 1.66
CA LEU A 50 4.48 4.84 1.92
C LEU A 50 6.00 4.66 2.02
N THR A 51 6.49 4.16 3.15
CA THR A 51 7.91 3.81 3.32
C THR A 51 8.22 2.49 2.61
N ALA A 52 9.49 2.25 2.25
CA ALA A 52 9.90 1.02 1.56
C ALA A 52 9.56 -0.25 2.37
N GLU A 53 9.76 -0.20 3.69
CA GLU A 53 9.43 -1.30 4.61
C GLU A 53 7.93 -1.64 4.57
N LYS A 54 7.07 -0.61 4.66
CA LYS A 54 5.61 -0.80 4.60
C LYS A 54 5.16 -1.23 3.21
N ALA A 55 5.86 -0.80 2.16
CA ALA A 55 5.60 -1.25 0.80
C ALA A 55 5.86 -2.75 0.64
N ALA A 56 6.93 -3.28 1.26
CA ALA A 56 7.23 -4.71 1.25
C ALA A 56 6.11 -5.52 1.93
N VAL A 57 5.74 -5.13 3.16
CA VAL A 57 4.66 -5.80 3.90
C VAL A 57 3.33 -5.69 3.15
N LEU A 58 3.04 -4.53 2.56
CA LEU A 58 1.83 -4.35 1.76
C LEU A 58 1.80 -5.26 0.53
N ALA A 59 2.93 -5.45 -0.14
CA ALA A 59 3.05 -6.32 -1.31
C ALA A 59 2.79 -7.79 -0.94
N GLU A 60 3.30 -8.24 0.20
CA GLU A 60 3.02 -9.57 0.75
C GLU A 60 1.53 -9.75 1.04
N ILE A 61 0.88 -8.78 1.70
CA ILE A 61 -0.55 -8.82 2.01
C ILE A 61 -1.39 -8.89 0.72
N LEU A 62 -1.01 -8.11 -0.29
CA LEU A 62 -1.74 -8.00 -1.56
C LEU A 62 -1.37 -9.06 -2.60
N ARG A 63 -0.44 -9.96 -2.25
CA ARG A 63 0.05 -11.05 -3.11
C ARG A 63 0.40 -10.51 -4.51
N CYS A 64 1.20 -9.46 -4.54
CA CYS A 64 1.68 -8.82 -5.77
C CYS A 64 3.09 -8.26 -5.52
N LYS A 65 3.75 -7.73 -6.56
CA LYS A 65 5.06 -7.10 -6.39
C LYS A 65 4.90 -5.63 -6.03
N GLN A 66 5.93 -5.02 -5.44
CA GLN A 66 5.91 -3.58 -5.16
C GLN A 66 5.78 -2.76 -6.44
N GLU A 67 6.36 -3.23 -7.56
CA GLU A 67 6.24 -2.57 -8.86
C GLU A 67 4.78 -2.42 -9.30
N ASP A 68 3.90 -3.33 -8.88
CA ASP A 68 2.47 -3.29 -9.23
C ASP A 68 1.75 -2.09 -8.62
N PHE A 69 2.32 -1.45 -7.59
CA PHE A 69 1.74 -0.26 -6.97
C PHE A 69 1.91 0.99 -7.84
N PHE A 70 2.88 0.99 -8.74
CA PHE A 70 3.26 2.15 -9.51
C PHE A 70 2.58 2.17 -10.90
N LYS A 71 2.63 3.34 -11.54
CA LYS A 71 2.26 3.51 -12.95
C LYS A 71 3.46 3.28 -13.87
#